data_AF-A0A1F8C3Q5-F1
#
_entry.id   AF-A0A1F8C3Q5-F1
#
_cell.length_a   1.000
_cell.length_b   1.000
_cell.length_c   1.000
_cell.angle_alpha   90.00
_cell.angle_beta   90.00
_cell.angle_gamma   90.00
#
_symmetry.space_group_name_H-M   'P 1'
#
loop_
_entity.id
_entity.type
_entity.pdbx_description
1 polymer ?
#
loop_
_entity_poly.entity_id
_entity_poly.type
_entity_poly.pdbx_seq_one_letter_code
_entity_poly.pdbx_strand_id
1 'polypeptide(L)'
;MKISDEHYPVNLKNISGAPRQLYVKGALLKKDSKAIAIVGSRRMTDYGKQTAWHFSKYLAGKGITIVSGLARGIDAVAHTAALAAGGRTIAVLGHGLDRIYPAEHEGLAQKISQNGALVTEFPHGTLPQGKNFLVRNRIISGLSLGVLIVEGAQRSGTLSIANWAANQNREVFAIPGRVDSPMSFLPNYLISQGAISVQRPQDILEYLRL
;
A
#
# COMPACT_ATOMS: atom_id res chain seq x y z
N MET A 1 -11.12 12.92 -10.51
CA MET A 1 -12.24 12.35 -9.74
C MET A 1 -12.44 13.18 -8.49
N LYS A 2 -13.62 13.77 -8.30
CA LYS A 2 -13.99 14.56 -7.13
C LYS A 2 -14.64 13.65 -6.08
N ILE A 3 -14.59 14.04 -4.81
CA ILE A 3 -15.20 13.27 -3.70
C ILE A 3 -16.74 13.12 -3.81
N SER A 4 -17.37 14.01 -4.58
CA SER A 4 -18.79 13.95 -4.93
C SER A 4 -19.14 12.92 -5.99
N ASP A 5 -18.15 12.42 -6.74
CA ASP A 5 -18.38 11.47 -7.84
C ASP A 5 -18.84 10.12 -7.28
N GLU A 6 -19.83 9.48 -7.92
CA GLU A 6 -20.35 8.17 -7.53
C GLU A 6 -19.24 7.10 -7.44
N HIS A 7 -18.25 7.21 -8.33
CA HIS A 7 -17.14 6.25 -8.45
C HIS A 7 -15.96 6.55 -7.51
N TYR A 8 -16.07 7.56 -6.64
CA TYR A 8 -15.02 7.83 -5.65
C TYR A 8 -14.89 6.64 -4.67
N PRO A 9 -13.67 6.15 -4.37
CA PRO A 9 -13.50 4.97 -3.52
C PRO A 9 -14.15 5.14 -2.15
N VAL A 10 -15.12 4.27 -1.85
CA VAL A 10 -15.93 4.36 -0.62
C VAL A 10 -15.08 4.31 0.66
N ASN A 11 -14.05 3.45 0.68
CA ASN A 11 -13.13 3.35 1.83
C ASN A 11 -12.42 4.68 2.08
N LEU A 12 -11.95 5.33 1.02
CA LEU A 12 -11.21 6.58 1.12
C LEU A 12 -12.13 7.77 1.40
N LYS A 13 -13.39 7.73 0.97
CA LYS A 13 -14.37 8.79 1.26
C LYS A 13 -14.60 8.97 2.76
N ASN A 14 -14.45 7.90 3.53
CA ASN A 14 -14.82 7.84 4.95
C ASN A 14 -13.66 8.13 5.91
N ILE A 15 -12.45 8.43 5.41
CA ILE A 15 -11.33 8.77 6.29
C ILE A 15 -11.36 10.25 6.69
N SER A 16 -10.82 10.56 7.87
CA SER A 16 -10.49 11.94 8.21
C SER A 16 -9.46 12.49 7.22
N GLY A 17 -9.73 13.69 6.69
CA GLY A 17 -8.90 14.33 5.67
C GLY A 17 -9.00 13.71 4.28
N ALA A 18 -10.09 13.00 3.93
CA ALA A 18 -10.31 12.45 2.59
C ALA A 18 -10.01 13.50 1.48
N PRO A 19 -9.20 13.15 0.45
CA PRO A 19 -8.87 14.10 -0.61
C PRO A 19 -10.12 14.56 -1.37
N ARG A 20 -10.35 15.87 -1.44
CA ARG A 20 -11.49 16.42 -2.21
C ARG A 20 -11.41 16.10 -3.70
N GLN A 21 -10.19 15.91 -4.21
CA GLN A 21 -9.90 15.58 -5.58
C GLN A 21 -8.77 14.55 -5.67
N LEU A 22 -8.94 13.58 -6.56
CA LEU A 22 -7.93 12.62 -6.96
C LEU A 22 -7.66 12.74 -8.46
N TYR A 23 -6.38 12.76 -8.79
CA TYR A 23 -5.89 12.56 -10.14
C TYR A 23 -5.60 11.08 -10.33
N VAL A 24 -6.11 10.50 -11.41
CA VAL A 24 -6.08 9.06 -11.66
C VAL A 24 -5.55 8.80 -13.08
N LYS A 25 -4.59 7.89 -13.21
CA LYS A 25 -4.16 7.31 -14.49
C LYS A 25 -4.40 5.80 -14.47
N GLY A 26 -5.20 5.30 -15.41
CA GLY A 26 -5.82 3.97 -15.33
C GLY A 26 -7.27 4.09 -14.89
N ALA A 27 -7.80 3.09 -14.19
CA ALA A 27 -9.18 3.09 -13.71
C ALA A 27 -9.24 2.70 -12.23
N LEU A 28 -10.18 3.28 -11.48
CA LEU A 28 -10.61 2.79 -10.17
C LEU A 28 -11.96 2.10 -10.35
N LEU A 29 -12.14 0.94 -9.73
CA LEU A 29 -13.32 0.10 -9.90
C LEU A 29 -14.01 -0.14 -8.56
N LYS A 30 -15.33 -0.43 -8.57
CA LYS A 30 -16.09 -0.74 -7.35
C LYS A 30 -15.48 -1.91 -6.55
N LYS A 31 -14.87 -2.89 -7.24
CA LYS A 31 -14.18 -4.03 -6.59
C LYS A 31 -12.92 -3.64 -5.80
N ASP A 32 -12.36 -2.45 -6.04
CA ASP A 32 -11.19 -1.95 -5.29
C ASP A 32 -11.53 -1.60 -3.83
N SER A 33 -12.81 -1.67 -3.43
CA SER A 33 -13.18 -1.64 -2.01
C SER A 33 -12.64 -2.85 -1.23
N LYS A 34 -12.37 -3.97 -1.91
CA LYS A 34 -11.67 -5.14 -1.35
C LYS A 34 -10.16 -5.01 -1.62
N ALA A 35 -9.51 -4.14 -0.87
CA ALA A 35 -8.10 -3.84 -1.04
C ALA A 35 -7.28 -4.04 0.24
N ILE A 36 -6.03 -4.47 0.08
CA ILE A 36 -5.04 -4.57 1.14
C ILE A 36 -3.81 -3.77 0.74
N ALA A 37 -3.37 -2.90 1.62
CA ALA A 37 -2.10 -2.21 1.44
C ALA A 37 -0.95 -3.14 1.86
N ILE A 38 0.08 -3.26 1.04
CA ILE A 38 1.29 -4.03 1.38
C ILE A 38 2.48 -3.10 1.26
N VAL A 39 3.14 -2.84 2.40
CA VAL A 39 4.16 -1.80 2.53
C VAL A 39 5.31 -2.28 3.40
N GLY A 40 6.47 -1.64 3.25
CA GLY A 40 7.62 -1.95 4.07
C GLY A 40 8.89 -1.23 3.66
N SER A 41 10.03 -1.81 4.02
CA SER A 41 11.35 -1.21 3.82
C SER A 41 11.67 -0.98 2.34
N ARG A 42 12.31 0.17 2.07
CA ARG A 42 12.94 0.45 0.76
C ARG A 42 14.22 -0.34 0.53
N ARG A 43 14.84 -0.83 1.60
CA ARG A 43 16.01 -1.70 1.63
C ARG A 43 15.58 -2.98 2.34
N MET A 44 14.82 -3.81 1.63
CA MET A 44 14.29 -5.07 2.16
C MET A 44 15.35 -6.16 2.13
N THR A 45 15.19 -7.17 2.99
CA THR A 45 15.96 -8.40 2.94
C THR A 45 15.40 -9.35 1.87
N ASP A 46 16.11 -10.44 1.58
CA ASP A 46 15.57 -11.50 0.74
C ASP A 46 14.33 -12.17 1.35
N TYR A 47 14.28 -12.27 2.68
CA TYR A 47 13.08 -12.70 3.39
C TYR A 47 11.92 -11.74 3.13
N GLY A 48 12.12 -10.44 3.33
CA GLY A 48 11.10 -9.43 3.07
C GLY A 48 10.61 -9.45 1.62
N LYS A 49 11.52 -9.62 0.65
CA LYS A 49 11.19 -9.77 -0.77
C LYS A 49 10.31 -11.00 -1.03
N GLN A 50 10.69 -12.17 -0.51
CA GLN A 50 9.92 -13.40 -0.69
C GLN A 50 8.55 -13.32 -0.02
N THR A 51 8.48 -12.76 1.19
CA THR A 51 7.23 -12.58 1.93
C THR A 51 6.29 -11.61 1.21
N ALA A 52 6.77 -10.42 0.82
CA ALA A 52 5.96 -9.47 0.06
C ALA A 52 5.46 -10.09 -1.25
N TRP A 53 6.32 -10.79 -1.98
CA TRP A 53 5.93 -11.47 -3.21
C TRP A 53 4.84 -12.52 -2.96
N HIS A 54 5.04 -13.41 -1.98
CA HIS A 54 4.11 -14.48 -1.66
C HIS A 54 2.74 -13.93 -1.25
N PHE A 55 2.70 -12.98 -0.31
CA PHE A 55 1.46 -12.38 0.17
C PHE A 55 0.73 -11.62 -0.94
N SER A 56 1.43 -10.75 -1.67
CA SER A 56 0.81 -9.97 -2.74
C SER A 56 0.31 -10.85 -3.88
N LYS A 57 1.09 -11.86 -4.31
CA LYS A 57 0.67 -12.77 -5.39
C LYS A 57 -0.57 -13.57 -4.98
N TYR A 58 -0.59 -14.10 -3.75
CA TYR A 58 -1.72 -14.88 -3.25
C TYR A 58 -3.00 -14.04 -3.15
N LEU A 59 -2.94 -12.90 -2.46
CA LEU A 59 -4.09 -12.02 -2.24
C LEU A 59 -4.63 -11.49 -3.58
N ALA A 60 -3.75 -11.05 -4.47
CA ALA A 60 -4.14 -10.60 -5.81
C ALA A 60 -4.79 -11.72 -6.63
N GLY A 61 -4.27 -12.95 -6.57
CA GLY A 61 -4.86 -14.12 -7.20
C GLY A 61 -6.23 -14.52 -6.65
N LYS A 62 -6.56 -14.07 -5.43
CA LYS A 62 -7.91 -14.19 -4.83
C LYS A 62 -8.82 -13.00 -5.11
N GLY A 63 -8.40 -12.08 -5.99
CA GLY A 63 -9.19 -10.93 -6.40
C GLY A 63 -9.12 -9.73 -5.44
N ILE A 64 -8.22 -9.74 -4.46
CA ILE A 64 -7.95 -8.59 -3.60
C ILE A 64 -7.05 -7.60 -4.32
N THR A 65 -7.43 -6.33 -4.35
CA THR A 65 -6.59 -5.28 -4.95
C THR A 65 -5.42 -4.94 -4.02
N ILE A 66 -4.20 -4.99 -4.54
CA ILE A 66 -3.00 -4.61 -3.78
C ILE A 66 -2.76 -3.11 -3.88
N VAL A 67 -2.68 -2.41 -2.76
CA VAL A 67 -2.39 -0.96 -2.71
C VAL A 67 -0.97 -0.75 -2.18
N SER A 68 -0.19 0.13 -2.81
CA SER A 68 1.13 0.51 -2.26
C SER A 68 1.59 1.86 -2.80
N GLY A 69 2.79 2.30 -2.40
CA GLY A 69 3.29 3.64 -2.63
C GLY A 69 4.24 3.80 -3.82
N LEU A 70 4.45 2.74 -4.62
CA LEU A 70 5.45 2.69 -5.71
C LEU A 70 6.89 2.98 -5.28
N ALA A 71 7.21 2.92 -3.98
CA ALA A 71 8.59 3.08 -3.53
C ALA A 71 9.45 1.88 -3.94
N ARG A 72 10.78 2.03 -3.83
CA ARG A 72 11.72 0.89 -3.90
C ARG A 72 11.41 -0.13 -2.82
N GLY A 73 11.89 -1.36 -2.99
CA GLY A 73 11.76 -2.42 -2.00
C GLY A 73 10.37 -3.03 -2.00
N ILE A 74 9.77 -3.16 -0.81
CA ILE A 74 8.53 -3.92 -0.60
C ILE A 74 7.39 -3.44 -1.50
N ASP A 75 7.18 -2.14 -1.66
CA ASP A 75 6.12 -1.58 -2.51
C ASP A 75 6.22 -2.06 -3.97
N ALA A 76 7.43 -2.01 -4.55
CA ALA A 76 7.67 -2.46 -5.92
C ALA A 76 7.44 -3.97 -6.08
N VAL A 77 7.86 -4.76 -5.09
CA VAL A 77 7.63 -6.22 -5.06
C VAL A 77 6.15 -6.51 -5.00
N ALA A 78 5.41 -5.81 -4.15
CA ALA A 78 3.98 -6.01 -3.95
C ALA A 78 3.19 -5.76 -5.26
N HIS A 79 3.47 -4.63 -5.93
CA HIS A 79 2.88 -4.33 -7.23
C HIS A 79 3.26 -5.37 -8.29
N THR A 80 4.53 -5.76 -8.36
CA THR A 80 5.01 -6.71 -9.38
C THR A 80 4.38 -8.09 -9.18
N ALA A 81 4.30 -8.57 -7.93
CA ALA A 81 3.69 -9.85 -7.59
C ALA A 81 2.18 -9.86 -7.86
N ALA A 82 1.49 -8.76 -7.59
CA ALA A 82 0.07 -8.62 -7.91
C ALA A 82 -0.19 -8.73 -9.42
N LEU A 83 0.62 -8.02 -10.23
CA LEU A 83 0.56 -8.10 -11.69
C LEU A 83 0.91 -9.50 -12.21
N ALA A 84 1.92 -10.16 -11.63
CA ALA A 84 2.31 -11.52 -11.98
C ALA A 84 1.22 -12.57 -11.67
N ALA A 85 0.29 -12.26 -10.77
CA ALA A 85 -0.89 -13.09 -10.52
C ALA A 85 -2.03 -12.86 -11.54
N GLY A 86 -1.86 -11.94 -12.50
CA GLY A 86 -2.97 -11.42 -13.32
C GLY A 86 -3.98 -10.60 -12.49
N GLY A 87 -3.59 -10.21 -11.28
CA GLY A 87 -4.42 -9.48 -10.34
C GLY A 87 -4.32 -7.97 -10.53
N ARG A 88 -4.93 -7.26 -9.57
CA ARG A 88 -5.12 -5.81 -9.65
C ARG A 88 -4.28 -5.08 -8.61
N THR A 89 -3.74 -3.92 -8.98
CA THR A 89 -2.96 -3.12 -8.03
C THR A 89 -3.09 -1.61 -8.25
N ILE A 90 -3.01 -0.84 -7.17
CA ILE A 90 -3.12 0.62 -7.17
C ILE A 90 -1.88 1.22 -6.52
N ALA A 91 -1.16 2.06 -7.27
CA ALA A 91 -0.06 2.85 -6.74
C ALA A 91 -0.56 4.24 -6.36
N VAL A 92 -0.41 4.61 -5.09
CA VAL A 92 -0.70 5.96 -4.62
C VAL A 92 0.60 6.76 -4.70
N LEU A 93 0.63 7.98 -5.24
CA LEU A 93 1.86 8.76 -5.46
C LEU A 93 1.91 10.03 -4.59
N GLY A 94 3.13 10.42 -4.19
CA GLY A 94 3.40 11.63 -3.38
C GLY A 94 3.76 12.86 -4.21
N HIS A 95 3.34 12.89 -5.47
CA HIS A 95 3.69 13.90 -6.47
C HIS A 95 2.64 13.88 -7.61
N GLY A 96 2.75 14.81 -8.56
CA GLY A 96 1.87 14.85 -9.72
C GLY A 96 2.04 13.63 -10.65
N LEU A 97 1.04 13.35 -11.48
CA LEU A 97 1.06 12.24 -12.46
C LEU A 97 2.00 12.49 -13.65
N ASP A 98 2.48 13.72 -13.81
CA ASP A 98 3.38 14.17 -14.88
C ASP A 98 4.79 13.58 -14.76
N ARG A 99 5.13 12.99 -13.61
CA ARG A 99 6.43 12.36 -13.37
C ARG A 99 6.26 11.11 -12.54
N ILE A 100 7.04 10.07 -12.81
CA ILE A 100 7.12 8.89 -11.95
C ILE A 100 8.36 9.00 -11.06
N TYR A 101 8.19 8.69 -9.77
CA TYR A 101 9.29 8.61 -8.83
C TYR A 101 9.20 7.30 -8.00
N PRO A 102 10.30 6.54 -7.88
CA PRO A 102 11.58 6.75 -8.56
C PRO A 102 11.47 6.52 -10.08
N ALA A 103 12.32 7.18 -10.88
CA ALA A 103 12.25 7.11 -12.35
C ALA A 103 12.41 5.68 -12.89
N GLU A 104 13.20 4.84 -12.21
CA GLU A 104 13.37 3.42 -12.56
C GLU A 104 12.05 2.61 -12.52
N HIS A 105 10.99 3.13 -11.88
CA HIS A 105 9.67 2.49 -11.82
C HIS A 105 8.71 2.94 -12.92
N GLU A 106 9.14 3.71 -13.92
CA GLU A 106 8.27 4.13 -15.03
C GLU A 106 7.59 2.95 -15.73
N GLY A 107 8.36 1.91 -16.07
CA GLY A 107 7.81 0.70 -16.70
C GLY A 107 6.82 -0.05 -15.80
N LEU A 108 7.07 -0.09 -14.49
CA LEU A 108 6.15 -0.69 -13.52
C LEU A 108 4.86 0.16 -13.42
N ALA A 109 4.99 1.48 -13.33
CA ALA A 109 3.87 2.41 -13.26
C ALA A 109 2.95 2.29 -14.48
N GLN A 110 3.52 2.12 -15.68
CA GLN A 110 2.76 1.87 -16.90
C GLN A 110 1.94 0.58 -16.79
N LYS A 111 2.56 -0.53 -16.39
CA LYS A 111 1.86 -1.82 -16.20
C LYS A 111 0.75 -1.75 -15.15
N ILE A 112 0.99 -1.03 -14.06
CA ILE A 112 -0.02 -0.76 -13.02
C ILE A 112 -1.21 0.01 -13.61
N SER A 113 -0.96 1.07 -14.39
CA SER A 113 -2.04 1.87 -14.97
C SER A 113 -2.92 1.09 -15.97
N GLN A 114 -2.40 0.02 -16.57
CA GLN A 114 -3.13 -0.87 -17.47
C GLN A 114 -4.01 -1.88 -16.71
N ASN A 115 -3.59 -2.31 -15.52
CA ASN A 115 -4.25 -3.37 -14.74
C ASN A 115 -4.77 -2.85 -13.38
N GLY A 116 -5.03 -1.55 -13.28
CA GLY A 116 -5.10 -0.87 -12.00
C GLY A 116 -5.18 0.64 -12.17
N ALA A 117 -4.54 1.36 -11.23
CA ALA A 117 -4.43 2.81 -11.30
C ALA A 117 -3.16 3.34 -10.62
N LEU A 118 -2.67 4.47 -11.14
CA LEU A 118 -1.87 5.42 -10.39
C LEU A 118 -2.81 6.50 -9.86
N VAL A 119 -2.71 6.81 -8.57
CA VAL A 119 -3.59 7.77 -7.89
C VAL A 119 -2.75 8.78 -7.13
N THR A 120 -3.10 10.05 -7.20
CA THR A 120 -2.48 11.10 -6.39
C THR A 120 -3.47 12.19 -6.06
N GLU A 121 -3.30 12.83 -4.91
CA GLU A 121 -4.02 14.07 -4.59
C GLU A 121 -3.24 15.33 -4.99
N PHE A 122 -1.99 15.16 -5.41
CA PHE A 122 -1.12 16.27 -5.74
C PHE A 122 -1.34 16.72 -7.19
N PRO A 123 -1.50 18.03 -7.45
CA PRO A 123 -1.70 18.55 -8.80
C PRO A 123 -0.46 18.36 -9.68
N HIS A 124 -0.66 18.51 -10.99
CA HIS A 124 0.39 18.52 -12.00
C HIS A 124 1.54 19.44 -11.57
N GLY A 125 2.78 18.95 -11.67
CA GLY A 125 3.99 19.73 -11.41
C GLY A 125 4.45 19.64 -9.96
N THR A 126 3.68 18.98 -9.09
CA THR A 126 4.13 18.72 -7.72
C THR A 126 5.31 17.77 -7.72
N LEU A 127 6.43 18.19 -7.12
CA LEU A 127 7.66 17.41 -7.05
C LEU A 127 7.63 16.30 -5.97
N PRO A 128 8.40 15.22 -6.13
CA PRO A 128 8.53 14.14 -5.15
C PRO A 128 9.31 14.59 -3.91
N GLN A 129 8.60 15.12 -2.91
CA GLN A 129 9.19 15.64 -1.68
C GLN A 129 8.93 14.71 -0.47
N GLY A 130 9.89 14.65 0.45
CA GLY A 130 9.82 13.83 1.67
C GLY A 130 8.48 13.96 2.43
N LYS A 131 8.06 15.20 2.67
CA LYS A 131 6.78 15.52 3.35
C LYS A 131 5.56 14.97 2.61
N ASN A 132 5.56 15.01 1.28
CA ASN A 132 4.43 14.56 0.47
C ASN A 132 4.26 13.03 0.59
N PHE A 133 5.35 12.28 0.73
CA PHE A 133 5.27 10.83 0.96
C PHE A 133 4.59 10.49 2.29
N LEU A 134 4.79 11.29 3.34
CA LEU A 134 4.12 11.10 4.63
C LEU A 134 2.63 11.46 4.57
N VAL A 135 2.29 12.53 3.86
CA VAL A 135 0.89 12.95 3.66
C VAL A 135 0.13 11.90 2.84
N ARG A 136 0.73 11.43 1.75
CA ARG A 136 0.16 10.43 0.83
C ARG A 136 -0.21 9.12 1.52
N ASN A 137 0.53 8.74 2.56
CA ASN A 137 0.35 7.46 3.25
C ASN A 137 -1.06 7.23 3.81
N ARG A 138 -1.77 8.30 4.18
CA ARG A 138 -3.18 8.21 4.61
C ARG A 138 -4.13 7.74 3.51
N ILE A 139 -3.76 7.94 2.24
CA ILE A 139 -4.54 7.50 1.08
C ILE A 139 -4.28 6.01 0.83
N ILE A 140 -3.05 5.52 1.05
CA ILE A 140 -2.71 4.08 0.97
C ILE A 140 -3.57 3.28 1.96
N SER A 141 -3.54 3.68 3.24
CA SER A 141 -4.38 3.04 4.25
C SER A 141 -5.86 3.29 4.00
N GLY A 142 -6.23 4.51 3.57
CA GLY A 142 -7.62 4.89 3.36
C GLY A 142 -8.33 4.15 2.22
N LEU A 143 -7.60 3.74 1.18
CA LEU A 143 -8.14 2.89 0.12
C LEU A 143 -8.35 1.43 0.57
N SER A 144 -7.67 1.01 1.63
CA SER A 144 -7.55 -0.41 2.01
C SER A 144 -8.45 -0.75 3.20
N LEU A 145 -8.78 -2.03 3.34
CA LEU A 145 -9.44 -2.59 4.53
C LEU A 145 -8.45 -2.77 5.68
N GLY A 146 -7.19 -3.05 5.33
CA GLY A 146 -6.08 -3.14 6.26
C GLY A 146 -4.73 -2.93 5.56
N VAL A 147 -3.69 -2.80 6.37
CA VAL A 147 -2.31 -2.60 5.92
C VAL A 147 -1.44 -3.73 6.48
N LEU A 148 -0.74 -4.44 5.59
CA LEU A 148 0.31 -5.39 5.94
C LEU A 148 1.69 -4.72 5.93
N ILE A 149 2.34 -4.76 7.09
CA ILE A 149 3.72 -4.30 7.29
C ILE A 149 4.65 -5.51 7.18
N VAL A 150 5.39 -5.59 6.07
CA VAL A 150 6.27 -6.74 5.80
C VAL A 150 7.61 -6.61 6.51
N GLU A 151 8.25 -5.44 6.39
CA GLU A 151 9.54 -5.14 7.02
C GLU A 151 9.65 -3.64 7.30
N GLY A 152 10.41 -3.26 8.32
CA GLY A 152 10.80 -1.88 8.59
C GLY A 152 11.77 -1.77 9.76
N ALA A 153 12.75 -0.88 9.62
CA ALA A 153 13.60 -0.47 10.74
C ALA A 153 12.85 0.43 11.74
N GLN A 154 13.45 0.65 12.92
CA GLN A 154 12.94 1.55 13.95
C GLN A 154 12.55 2.94 13.45
N ARG A 155 13.38 3.55 12.58
CA ARG A 155 13.10 4.85 11.95
C ARG A 155 12.56 4.70 10.53
N SER A 156 11.52 3.89 10.37
CA SER A 156 10.90 3.67 9.06
C SER A 156 9.74 4.64 8.81
N GLY A 157 9.69 5.24 7.62
CA GLY A 157 8.53 6.00 7.16
C GLY A 157 7.25 5.15 7.08
N THR A 158 7.38 3.81 7.05
CA THR A 158 6.27 2.87 7.12
C THR A 158 5.46 2.97 8.41
N LEU A 159 6.08 3.40 9.53
CA LEU A 159 5.37 3.61 10.79
C LEU A 159 4.23 4.64 10.64
N SER A 160 4.42 5.66 9.80
CA SER A 160 3.35 6.64 9.54
C SER A 160 2.12 6.01 8.87
N ILE A 161 2.30 4.98 8.03
CA ILE A 161 1.18 4.27 7.38
C ILE A 161 0.40 3.45 8.42
N ALA A 162 1.10 2.75 9.31
CA ALA A 162 0.47 2.01 10.40
C ALA A 162 -0.34 2.94 11.33
N ASN A 163 0.20 4.11 11.67
CA ASN A 163 -0.52 5.10 12.47
C ASN A 163 -1.76 5.64 11.74
N TRP A 164 -1.65 5.93 10.43
CA TRP A 164 -2.81 6.32 9.63
C TRP A 164 -3.88 5.24 9.57
N ALA A 165 -3.47 3.99 9.39
CA ALA A 165 -4.39 2.85 9.39
C ALA A 165 -5.15 2.74 10.72
N ALA A 166 -4.45 2.76 11.84
CA ALA A 166 -5.06 2.71 13.17
C ALA A 166 -6.06 3.87 13.38
N ASN A 167 -5.66 5.11 13.05
CA ASN A 167 -6.53 6.30 13.16
C ASN A 167 -7.74 6.27 12.22
N GLN A 168 -7.70 5.45 11.17
CA GLN A 168 -8.77 5.29 10.19
C GLN A 168 -9.62 4.04 10.47
N ASN A 169 -9.42 3.38 11.62
CA ASN A 169 -10.04 2.10 11.98
C ASN A 169 -9.82 1.04 10.87
N ARG A 170 -8.59 0.99 10.35
CA ARG A 170 -8.13 -0.06 9.43
C ARG A 170 -7.26 -1.03 10.19
N GLU A 171 -7.36 -2.30 9.81
CA GLU A 171 -6.56 -3.33 10.43
C GLU A 171 -5.07 -3.14 10.11
N VAL A 172 -4.23 -3.34 11.12
CA VAL A 172 -2.78 -3.34 10.96
C VAL A 172 -2.28 -4.76 11.14
N PHE A 173 -1.82 -5.36 10.05
CA PHE A 173 -1.19 -6.67 10.03
C PHE A 173 0.33 -6.50 9.98
N ALA A 174 1.06 -7.39 10.63
CA ALA A 174 2.51 -7.35 10.66
C ALA A 174 3.11 -8.76 10.54
N ILE A 175 4.17 -8.87 9.74
CA ILE A 175 4.94 -10.12 9.61
C ILE A 175 5.91 -10.22 10.79
N PRO A 176 5.78 -11.22 11.68
CA PRO A 176 6.76 -11.41 12.75
C PRO A 176 8.11 -11.77 12.15
N GLY A 177 9.20 -11.29 12.75
CA GLY A 177 10.55 -11.59 12.28
C GLY A 177 11.54 -11.75 13.43
N ARG A 178 12.77 -12.13 13.08
CA ARG A 178 13.81 -12.40 14.07
C ARG A 178 14.11 -11.14 14.91
N VAL A 179 14.28 -11.32 16.22
CA VAL A 179 14.56 -10.22 17.15
C VAL A 179 15.89 -9.52 16.89
N ASP A 180 16.84 -10.20 16.23
CA ASP A 180 18.16 -9.69 15.87
C ASP A 180 18.20 -9.02 14.49
N SER A 181 17.11 -9.08 13.72
CA SER A 181 17.01 -8.44 12.40
C SER A 181 16.56 -6.98 12.55
N PRO A 182 17.38 -5.99 12.11
CA PRO A 182 16.97 -4.59 12.13
C PRO A 182 15.69 -4.32 11.31
N MET A 183 15.46 -5.09 10.24
CA MET A 183 14.25 -4.94 9.40
C MET A 183 13.00 -5.55 10.03
N SER A 184 13.13 -6.37 11.06
CA SER A 184 11.99 -6.95 11.79
C SER A 184 11.57 -6.09 12.98
N PHE A 185 12.31 -5.01 13.29
CA PHE A 185 12.00 -4.14 14.41
C PHE A 185 10.59 -3.56 14.34
N LEU A 186 10.21 -2.90 13.23
CA LEU A 186 8.92 -2.24 13.12
C LEU A 186 7.75 -3.23 13.17
N PRO A 187 7.73 -4.33 12.39
CA PRO A 187 6.68 -5.34 12.52
C PRO A 187 6.54 -5.87 13.95
N ASN A 188 7.65 -6.25 14.61
CA ASN A 188 7.61 -6.76 15.98
C ASN A 188 7.13 -5.70 16.98
N TYR A 189 7.54 -4.44 16.82
CA TYR A 189 7.06 -3.33 17.62
C TYR A 189 5.55 -3.13 17.44
N LEU A 190 5.06 -3.12 16.20
CA LEU A 190 3.62 -2.96 15.94
C LEU A 190 2.82 -4.12 16.54
N ILE A 191 3.32 -5.36 16.46
CA ILE A 191 2.69 -6.53 17.12
C ILE A 191 2.60 -6.30 18.63
N SER A 192 3.66 -5.79 19.27
CA SER A 192 3.61 -5.47 20.71
C SER A 192 2.67 -4.31 21.05
N GLN A 193 2.33 -3.46 20.08
CA GLN A 193 1.31 -2.42 20.19
C GLN A 193 -0.10 -2.88 19.80
N GLY A 194 -0.31 -4.18 19.54
CA GLY A 194 -1.62 -4.74 19.23
C GLY A 194 -1.93 -4.94 17.74
N ALA A 195 -0.95 -4.76 16.85
CA ALA A 195 -1.11 -5.19 15.46
C ALA A 195 -1.25 -6.71 15.36
N ILE A 196 -2.00 -7.17 14.36
CA ILE A 196 -2.30 -8.58 14.16
C ILE A 196 -1.09 -9.25 13.52
N SER A 197 -0.52 -10.23 14.22
CA SER A 197 0.55 -11.05 13.65
C SER A 197 -0.02 -12.02 12.62
N VAL A 198 0.54 -12.01 11.41
CA VAL A 198 0.15 -12.93 10.32
C VAL A 198 1.36 -13.65 9.78
N GLN A 199 1.22 -14.94 9.49
CA GLN A 199 2.30 -15.80 9.01
C GLN A 199 2.03 -16.33 7.60
N ARG A 200 0.76 -16.37 7.21
CA ARG A 200 0.30 -16.78 5.88
C ARG A 200 -0.71 -15.76 5.35
N PRO A 201 -0.81 -15.56 4.02
CA PRO A 201 -1.76 -14.60 3.46
C PRO A 201 -3.24 -14.95 3.72
N GLN A 202 -3.54 -16.23 3.98
CA GLN A 202 -4.85 -16.71 4.41
C GLN A 202 -5.31 -16.04 5.70
N ASP A 203 -4.39 -15.82 6.64
CA ASP A 203 -4.70 -15.26 7.96
C ASP A 203 -5.37 -13.86 7.82
N ILE A 204 -4.99 -13.09 6.79
CA ILE A 204 -5.62 -11.79 6.47
C ILE A 204 -7.05 -11.96 5.96
N LEU A 205 -7.28 -12.92 5.07
CA LEU A 205 -8.62 -13.17 4.51
C LEU A 205 -9.58 -13.71 5.57
N GLU A 206 -9.09 -14.65 6.40
CA GLU A 206 -9.85 -15.22 7.52
C GLU A 206 -10.25 -14.13 8.52
N TYR A 207 -9.29 -13.26 8.90
CA TYR A 207 -9.56 -12.15 9.81
C TYR A 207 -10.61 -11.18 9.26
N LEU A 208 -10.50 -10.81 7.97
CA LEU A 208 -11.42 -9.88 7.32
C LEU A 208 -12.72 -10.53 6.82
N ARG A 209 -12.86 -11.86 6.94
CA ARG A 209 -14.00 -12.66 6.46
C ARG A 209 -14.27 -12.48 4.96
N LEU A 210 -13.20 -12.54 4.15
CA LEU A 210 -13.23 -12.33 2.68
C LEU A 210 -13.07 -13.61 1.86
#